data_AF-A0A327LYA8-F1
#
_entry.id   AF-A0A327LYA8-F1
#
_cell.length_a   1.000
_cell.length_b   1.000
_cell.length_c   1.000
_cell.angle_alpha   90.00
_cell.angle_beta   90.00
_cell.angle_gamma   90.00
#
_symmetry.space_group_name_H-M   'P 1'
#
loop_
_entity.id
_entity.type
_entity.pdbx_description
1 polymer ?
#
loop_
_entity_poly.entity_id
_entity_poly.type
_entity_poly.pdbx_seq_one_letter_code
_entity_poly.pdbx_strand_id
1 'polypeptide(L)'
;MPHVLCATCGTQFAAGAAPPAQCPICEDERQFVPAQGQRWTTLEALRGGHANGWRQLEPGLLAIRSQPAFGIDQRALLVRTPAGNLLWDCIALLDAATIEIIGALGGLAGIAISHPHYYTTMVEWGHAFGAPVWLHAADRAHVARPDPCLRFWEGETAAVLPEVTLHRLGGHFAGGTVAHWRGGAGGRGALLSGDILQVLPDRRHLGFMRSYPCLIPLPPAEVERMAAQCLGLPWEAIYGAFHEREITVGGKAALARSAARYRAWVERMVAP
;
A
#
# COMPACT_ATOMS: atom_id res chain seq x y z
N MET A 1 24.20 9.76 -11.97
CA MET A 1 23.59 8.65 -12.74
C MET A 1 22.11 8.61 -12.39
N PRO A 2 21.19 8.38 -13.34
CA PRO A 2 19.76 8.40 -13.06
C PRO A 2 19.33 7.17 -12.25
N HIS A 3 18.32 7.35 -11.40
CA HIS A 3 17.60 6.24 -10.79
C HIS A 3 16.68 5.59 -11.82
N VAL A 4 16.60 4.26 -11.81
CA VAL A 4 15.72 3.50 -12.71
C VAL A 4 14.55 2.89 -11.94
N LEU A 5 13.42 2.76 -12.64
CA LEU A 5 12.20 2.12 -12.18
C LEU A 5 12.03 0.79 -12.91
N CYS A 6 11.68 -0.26 -12.19
CA CYS A 6 11.12 -1.46 -12.81
C CYS A 6 9.78 -1.09 -13.46
N ALA A 7 9.62 -1.30 -14.77
CA ALA A 7 8.38 -0.95 -15.47
C ALA A 7 7.18 -1.82 -15.05
N THR A 8 7.43 -3.00 -14.45
CA THR A 8 6.40 -3.95 -14.01
C THR A 8 5.84 -3.63 -12.62
N CYS A 9 6.72 -3.42 -11.62
CA CYS A 9 6.29 -3.19 -10.24
C CYS A 9 6.44 -1.74 -9.79
N GLY A 10 7.12 -0.90 -10.56
CA GLY A 10 7.35 0.52 -10.26
C GLY A 10 8.43 0.81 -9.21
N THR A 11 9.08 -0.22 -8.64
CA THR A 11 10.16 -0.05 -7.64
C THR A 11 11.34 0.72 -8.24
N GLN A 12 11.79 1.75 -7.52
CA GLN A 12 12.97 2.54 -7.85
C GLN A 12 14.24 1.95 -7.20
N PHE A 13 15.32 1.93 -7.96
CA PHE A 13 16.62 1.43 -7.53
C PHE A 13 17.60 2.58 -7.28
N ALA A 14 18.58 2.34 -6.42
CA ALA A 14 19.73 3.23 -6.24
C ALA A 14 20.42 3.51 -7.59
N ALA A 15 21.05 4.68 -7.70
CA ALA A 15 21.72 5.07 -8.94
C ALA A 15 22.92 4.15 -9.19
N GLY A 16 23.08 3.70 -10.43
CA GLY A 16 24.17 2.81 -10.85
C GLY A 16 24.57 3.04 -12.30
N ALA A 17 25.67 2.41 -12.72
CA ALA A 17 26.18 2.51 -14.09
C ALA A 17 25.24 1.84 -15.13
N ALA A 18 24.47 0.85 -14.68
CA ALA A 18 23.46 0.16 -15.46
C ALA A 18 22.26 -0.18 -14.55
N PRO A 19 21.05 -0.41 -15.13
CA PRO A 19 19.96 -1.05 -14.39
C PRO A 19 20.41 -2.41 -13.83
N PRO A 20 19.82 -2.87 -12.71
CA PRO A 20 20.11 -4.21 -12.23
C PRO A 20 19.67 -5.25 -13.27
N ALA A 21 20.35 -6.40 -13.30
CA ALA A 21 20.05 -7.46 -14.27
C ALA A 21 18.59 -7.93 -14.18
N GLN A 22 18.09 -8.03 -12.95
CA GLN A 22 16.73 -8.44 -12.62
C GLN A 22 16.17 -7.54 -11.51
N CYS A 23 14.84 -7.49 -11.39
CA CYS A 23 14.16 -6.81 -10.30
C CYS A 23 13.88 -7.83 -9.18
N PRO A 24 14.53 -7.75 -8.00
CA PRO A 24 14.31 -8.71 -6.93
C PRO A 24 12.85 -8.77 -6.43
N ILE A 25 12.11 -7.66 -6.60
CA ILE A 25 10.69 -7.61 -6.27
C ILE A 25 9.85 -8.40 -7.28
N CYS A 26 10.23 -8.42 -8.58
CA CYS A 26 9.54 -9.22 -9.60
C CYS A 26 9.97 -10.69 -9.60
N GLU A 27 11.16 -11.00 -9.11
CA GLU A 27 11.65 -12.39 -8.96
C GLU A 27 11.12 -13.08 -7.70
N ASP A 28 10.60 -12.31 -6.76
CA ASP A 28 9.90 -12.84 -5.60
C ASP A 28 8.61 -13.55 -6.03
N GLU A 29 8.28 -14.69 -5.41
CA GLU A 29 7.06 -15.48 -5.67
C GLU A 29 5.73 -14.72 -5.47
N ARG A 30 5.81 -13.55 -4.85
CA ARG A 30 4.69 -12.63 -4.65
C ARG A 30 4.43 -11.72 -5.85
N GLN A 31 5.26 -11.82 -6.87
CA GLN A 31 5.18 -11.14 -8.15
C GLN A 31 5.67 -12.06 -9.27
N PHE A 32 5.87 -11.51 -10.45
CA PHE A 32 6.42 -12.22 -11.59
C PHE A 32 7.30 -11.33 -12.47
N VAL A 33 8.23 -11.96 -13.17
CA VAL A 33 8.90 -11.37 -14.32
C VAL A 33 8.00 -11.52 -15.54
N PRO A 34 7.68 -10.45 -16.29
CA PRO A 34 6.86 -10.56 -17.49
C PRO A 34 7.48 -11.52 -18.52
N ALA A 35 6.63 -12.20 -19.30
CA ALA A 35 7.11 -13.13 -20.35
C ALA A 35 8.02 -12.48 -21.40
N GLN A 36 7.85 -11.16 -21.64
CA GLN A 36 8.71 -10.37 -22.53
C GLN A 36 10.03 -9.93 -21.86
N GLY A 37 10.28 -10.36 -20.63
CA GLY A 37 11.45 -9.98 -19.84
C GLY A 37 11.26 -8.69 -19.02
N GLN A 38 12.31 -8.37 -18.26
CA GLN A 38 12.37 -7.19 -17.40
C GLN A 38 12.60 -5.93 -18.23
N ARG A 39 11.80 -4.89 -17.97
CA ARG A 39 11.98 -3.55 -18.57
C ARG A 39 12.24 -2.51 -17.49
N TRP A 40 12.99 -1.49 -17.88
CA TRP A 40 13.43 -0.38 -17.04
C TRP A 40 12.99 0.95 -17.65
N THR A 41 12.59 1.89 -16.80
CA THR A 41 12.25 3.27 -17.18
C THR A 41 12.82 4.24 -16.14
N THR A 42 12.56 5.54 -16.27
CA THR A 42 12.93 6.57 -15.30
C THR A 42 11.71 7.36 -14.86
N LEU A 43 11.82 8.06 -13.72
CA LEU A 43 10.77 8.98 -13.28
C LEU A 43 10.54 10.12 -14.29
N GLU A 44 11.61 10.60 -14.93
CA GLU A 44 11.54 11.61 -15.99
C GLU A 44 10.71 11.13 -17.19
N ALA A 45 10.97 9.91 -17.68
CA ALA A 45 10.18 9.33 -18.76
C ALA A 45 8.71 9.14 -18.36
N LEU A 46 8.46 8.78 -17.10
CA LEU A 46 7.10 8.65 -16.57
C LEU A 46 6.33 9.97 -16.61
N ARG A 47 6.96 11.08 -16.19
CA ARG A 47 6.39 12.43 -16.23
C ARG A 47 6.04 12.90 -17.64
N GLY A 48 6.72 12.38 -18.66
CA GLY A 48 6.44 12.73 -20.07
C GLY A 48 5.16 12.11 -20.65
N GLY A 49 4.59 11.09 -20.01
CA GLY A 49 3.45 10.34 -20.56
C GLY A 49 2.35 9.97 -19.57
N HIS A 50 2.45 10.41 -18.32
CA HIS A 50 1.50 10.11 -17.26
C HIS A 50 1.16 11.36 -16.46
N ALA A 51 -0.03 11.37 -15.87
CA ALA A 51 -0.47 12.37 -14.89
C ALA A 51 -1.18 11.67 -13.72
N ASN A 52 -1.24 12.29 -12.55
CA ASN A 52 -2.00 11.76 -11.43
C ASN A 52 -3.45 12.26 -11.43
N GLY A 53 -4.40 11.31 -11.43
CA GLY A 53 -5.82 11.56 -11.21
C GLY A 53 -6.18 11.49 -9.72
N TRP A 54 -7.20 12.26 -9.34
CA TRP A 54 -7.61 12.45 -7.94
C TRP A 54 -9.08 12.08 -7.74
N ARG A 55 -9.40 11.38 -6.65
CA ARG A 55 -10.79 11.07 -6.26
C ARG A 55 -10.97 11.23 -4.77
N GLN A 56 -11.94 12.02 -4.35
CA GLN A 56 -12.34 12.07 -2.94
C GLN A 56 -13.16 10.83 -2.59
N LEU A 57 -12.70 10.09 -1.57
CA LEU A 57 -13.37 8.86 -1.09
C LEU A 57 -14.30 9.15 0.08
N GLU A 58 -13.87 10.05 0.97
CA GLU A 58 -14.66 10.61 2.07
C GLU A 58 -14.04 11.95 2.52
N PRO A 59 -14.69 12.75 3.39
CA PRO A 59 -14.05 13.91 3.99
C PRO A 59 -12.70 13.54 4.63
N GLY A 60 -11.65 14.22 4.20
CA GLY A 60 -10.28 13.95 4.69
C GLY A 60 -9.56 12.78 4.01
N LEU A 61 -10.15 12.10 3.02
CA LEU A 61 -9.49 10.99 2.31
C LEU A 61 -9.55 11.18 0.79
N LEU A 62 -8.39 11.36 0.17
CA LEU A 62 -8.22 11.49 -1.28
C LEU A 62 -7.42 10.30 -1.82
N ALA A 63 -7.87 9.71 -2.92
CA ALA A 63 -7.10 8.73 -3.67
C ALA A 63 -6.33 9.41 -4.82
N ILE A 64 -5.08 9.00 -5.01
CA ILE A 64 -4.18 9.46 -6.07
C ILE A 64 -3.78 8.25 -6.91
N ARG A 65 -4.01 8.30 -8.22
CA ARG A 65 -3.65 7.19 -9.13
C ARG A 65 -3.10 7.75 -10.44
N SER A 66 -2.03 7.15 -10.94
CA SER A 66 -1.45 7.53 -12.23
C SER A 66 -2.36 7.13 -13.40
N GLN A 67 -2.37 7.95 -14.44
CA GLN A 67 -3.10 7.78 -15.69
C GLN A 67 -2.18 8.13 -16.87
N PRO A 68 -1.94 7.22 -17.83
CA PRO A 68 -2.33 5.80 -17.85
C PRO A 68 -1.86 4.99 -16.62
N ALA A 69 -2.36 3.76 -16.47
CA ALA A 69 -1.91 2.87 -15.40
C ALA A 69 -0.40 2.59 -15.52
N PHE A 70 0.31 2.57 -14.39
CA PHE A 70 1.73 2.22 -14.34
C PHE A 70 2.01 1.23 -13.20
N GLY A 71 3.03 0.38 -13.40
CA GLY A 71 3.36 -0.67 -12.45
C GLY A 71 2.20 -1.63 -12.27
N ILE A 72 1.77 -1.81 -11.01
CA ILE A 72 0.64 -2.69 -10.67
C ILE A 72 -0.71 -1.96 -10.60
N ASP A 73 -0.77 -0.71 -11.05
CA ASP A 73 -2.00 0.10 -11.09
C ASP A 73 -2.64 0.43 -9.73
N GLN A 74 -1.79 0.52 -8.70
CA GLN A 74 -2.21 0.92 -7.37
C GLN A 74 -2.55 2.41 -7.27
N ARG A 75 -3.23 2.77 -6.19
CA ARG A 75 -3.45 4.15 -5.75
C ARG A 75 -2.73 4.40 -4.42
N ALA A 76 -2.24 5.62 -4.21
CA ALA A 76 -1.91 6.11 -2.88
C ALA A 76 -3.14 6.79 -2.27
N LEU A 77 -3.22 6.83 -0.94
CA LEU A 77 -4.29 7.51 -0.21
C LEU A 77 -3.71 8.66 0.61
N LEU A 78 -4.13 9.88 0.36
CA LEU A 78 -3.81 11.05 1.17
C LEU A 78 -4.86 11.19 2.29
N VAL A 79 -4.44 10.88 3.51
CA VAL A 79 -5.23 11.06 4.74
C VAL A 79 -4.94 12.43 5.30
N ARG A 80 -5.98 13.24 5.48
CA ARG A 80 -5.87 14.60 6.02
C ARG A 80 -6.37 14.62 7.45
N THR A 81 -5.51 15.03 8.37
CA THR A 81 -5.84 15.16 9.80
C THR A 81 -5.50 16.57 10.28
N PRO A 82 -6.05 17.04 11.42
CA PRO A 82 -5.66 18.32 12.01
C PRO A 82 -4.16 18.42 12.36
N ALA A 83 -3.47 17.28 12.55
CA ALA A 83 -2.05 17.21 12.87
C ALA A 83 -1.13 17.12 11.65
N GLY A 84 -1.69 17.18 10.43
CA GLY A 84 -0.97 17.04 9.17
C GLY A 84 -1.49 15.89 8.31
N ASN A 85 -0.96 15.78 7.10
CA ASN A 85 -1.39 14.75 6.15
C ASN A 85 -0.43 13.55 6.15
N LEU A 86 -0.99 12.34 6.05
CA LEU A 86 -0.25 11.11 5.83
C LEU A 86 -0.52 10.62 4.40
N LEU A 87 0.54 10.30 3.66
CA LEU A 87 0.40 9.48 2.45
C LEU A 87 0.46 8.00 2.84
N TRP A 88 -0.64 7.28 2.62
CA TRP A 88 -0.71 5.83 2.80
C TRP A 88 -0.46 5.11 1.48
N ASP A 89 0.47 4.15 1.50
CA ASP A 89 1.11 3.55 0.33
C ASP A 89 1.72 4.61 -0.60
N CYS A 90 2.29 4.19 -1.73
CA CYS A 90 2.95 5.10 -2.66
C CYS A 90 2.78 4.67 -4.12
N ILE A 91 2.84 5.65 -5.01
CA ILE A 91 2.80 5.49 -6.47
C ILE A 91 4.09 6.03 -7.08
N ALA A 92 4.51 5.46 -8.21
CA ALA A 92 5.79 5.82 -8.81
C ALA A 92 5.82 7.25 -9.37
N LEU A 93 4.72 7.72 -9.96
CA LEU A 93 4.67 9.06 -10.55
C LEU A 93 4.60 10.13 -9.46
N LEU A 94 5.62 10.99 -9.43
CA LEU A 94 5.64 12.25 -8.71
C LEU A 94 5.96 13.37 -9.69
N ASP A 95 4.96 14.18 -10.03
CA ASP A 95 5.06 15.32 -10.95
C ASP A 95 4.88 16.66 -10.21
N ALA A 96 5.16 17.77 -10.90
CA ALA A 96 5.08 19.11 -10.32
C ALA A 96 3.65 19.45 -9.85
N ALA A 97 2.64 19.11 -10.65
CA ALA A 97 1.24 19.34 -10.30
C ALA A 97 0.83 18.62 -9.01
N THR A 98 1.27 17.37 -8.83
CA THR A 98 1.02 16.59 -7.60
C THR A 98 1.69 17.23 -6.40
N ILE A 99 2.94 17.71 -6.54
CA ILE A 99 3.66 18.42 -5.48
C ILE A 99 2.91 19.70 -5.08
N GLU A 100 2.50 20.49 -6.06
CA GLU A 100 1.75 21.74 -5.85
C GLU A 100 0.40 21.49 -5.16
N ILE A 101 -0.38 20.50 -5.62
CA ILE A 101 -1.67 20.15 -5.03
C ILE A 101 -1.50 19.71 -3.58
N ILE A 102 -0.55 18.82 -3.28
CA ILE A 102 -0.32 18.36 -1.90
C ILE A 102 0.20 19.50 -1.03
N GLY A 103 1.09 20.34 -1.54
CA GLY A 103 1.55 21.55 -0.86
C GLY A 103 0.39 22.47 -0.48
N ALA A 104 -0.52 22.75 -1.41
CA ALA A 104 -1.73 23.53 -1.16
C ALA A 104 -2.70 22.87 -0.16
N LEU A 105 -2.66 21.54 -0.02
CA LEU A 105 -3.43 20.78 0.97
C LEU A 105 -2.73 20.68 2.34
N GLY A 106 -1.56 21.30 2.53
CA GLY A 106 -0.82 21.34 3.80
C GLY A 106 0.43 20.46 3.84
N GLY A 107 0.92 19.96 2.71
CA GLY A 107 2.13 19.12 2.63
C GLY A 107 1.90 17.71 3.18
N LEU A 108 3.00 17.00 3.51
CA LEU A 108 2.98 15.69 4.15
C LEU A 108 3.72 15.75 5.48
N ALA A 109 3.08 15.29 6.55
CA ALA A 109 3.73 15.06 7.84
C ALA A 109 4.45 13.69 7.89
N GLY A 110 4.05 12.77 7.01
CA GLY A 110 4.69 11.47 6.86
C GLY A 110 4.16 10.70 5.65
N ILE A 111 4.89 9.66 5.28
CA ILE A 111 4.49 8.65 4.31
C ILE A 111 4.57 7.31 5.05
N ALA A 112 3.54 6.47 5.00
CA ALA A 112 3.58 5.13 5.56
C ALA A 112 3.15 4.12 4.50
N ILE A 113 3.93 3.05 4.34
CA ILE A 113 3.73 2.10 3.25
C ILE A 113 3.46 0.72 3.82
N SER A 114 2.42 0.05 3.32
CA SER A 114 1.96 -1.22 3.84
C SER A 114 3.00 -2.32 3.69
N HIS A 115 3.66 -2.42 2.52
CA HIS A 115 4.64 -3.46 2.22
C HIS A 115 5.42 -3.15 0.90
N PRO A 116 6.46 -3.93 0.55
CA PRO A 116 7.40 -3.65 -0.53
C PRO A 116 6.86 -3.40 -1.94
N HIS A 117 5.72 -3.96 -2.35
CA HIS A 117 5.17 -3.69 -3.69
C HIS A 117 4.81 -2.22 -3.90
N TYR A 118 4.61 -1.46 -2.82
CA TYR A 118 4.27 -0.05 -2.87
C TYR A 118 5.46 0.88 -2.54
N TYR A 119 6.68 0.37 -2.42
CA TYR A 119 7.86 1.21 -2.15
C TYR A 119 8.18 2.18 -3.30
N THR A 120 7.90 1.79 -4.54
CA THR A 120 7.92 2.66 -5.74
C THR A 120 9.05 3.71 -5.74
N THR A 121 8.71 5.00 -5.79
CA THR A 121 9.60 6.17 -5.70
C THR A 121 9.53 6.84 -4.33
N MET A 122 9.27 6.09 -3.25
CA MET A 122 9.06 6.62 -1.89
C MET A 122 10.15 7.60 -1.42
N VAL A 123 11.39 7.44 -1.88
CA VAL A 123 12.49 8.35 -1.54
C VAL A 123 12.29 9.72 -2.21
N GLU A 124 11.86 9.75 -3.47
CA GLU A 124 11.53 11.01 -4.18
C GLU A 124 10.39 11.74 -3.48
N TRP A 125 9.37 11.01 -3.04
CA TRP A 125 8.27 11.57 -2.25
C TRP A 125 8.76 12.10 -0.89
N GLY A 126 9.58 11.32 -0.17
CA GLY A 126 10.16 11.76 1.10
C GLY A 126 11.00 13.03 0.96
N HIS A 127 11.81 13.14 -0.11
CA HIS A 127 12.62 14.33 -0.39
C HIS A 127 11.78 15.53 -0.79
N ALA A 128 10.80 15.35 -1.68
CA ALA A 128 9.96 16.44 -2.19
C ALA A 128 9.15 17.14 -1.09
N PHE A 129 8.74 16.40 -0.05
CA PHE A 129 7.94 16.94 1.05
C PHE A 129 8.71 17.07 2.37
N GLY A 130 10.01 16.72 2.41
CA GLY A 130 10.78 16.68 3.65
C GLY A 130 10.18 15.74 4.71
N ALA A 131 9.46 14.70 4.28
CA ALA A 131 8.63 13.86 5.13
C ALA A 131 9.32 12.51 5.44
N PRO A 132 9.20 11.98 6.66
CA PRO A 132 9.68 10.64 6.98
C PRO A 132 8.84 9.57 6.26
N VAL A 133 9.52 8.52 5.78
CA VAL A 133 8.89 7.34 5.16
C VAL A 133 8.94 6.16 6.12
N TRP A 134 7.81 5.79 6.68
CA TRP A 134 7.65 4.73 7.66
C TRP A 134 7.49 3.36 6.99
N LEU A 135 8.43 2.47 7.27
CA LEU A 135 8.47 1.08 6.81
C LEU A 135 8.63 0.15 8.02
N HIS A 136 8.01 -1.02 8.00
CA HIS A 136 8.29 -2.00 9.05
C HIS A 136 9.69 -2.61 8.88
N ALA A 137 10.45 -2.75 9.96
CA ALA A 137 11.84 -3.22 9.93
C ALA A 137 12.02 -4.63 9.36
N ALA A 138 11.00 -5.50 9.51
CA ALA A 138 11.03 -6.86 8.96
C ALA A 138 11.08 -6.90 7.42
N ASP A 139 10.70 -5.82 6.74
CA ASP A 139 10.74 -5.73 5.28
C ASP A 139 11.96 -4.95 4.77
N ARG A 140 12.90 -4.57 5.64
CA ARG A 140 14.10 -3.77 5.30
C ARG A 140 14.91 -4.38 4.17
N ALA A 141 14.99 -5.71 4.09
CA ALA A 141 15.73 -6.42 3.06
C ALA A 141 15.18 -6.17 1.64
N HIS A 142 13.94 -5.72 1.51
CA HIS A 142 13.29 -5.42 0.23
C HIS A 142 13.53 -3.98 -0.25
N VAL A 143 14.27 -3.15 0.50
CA VAL A 143 14.56 -1.76 0.12
C VAL A 143 15.63 -1.70 -0.97
N ALA A 144 15.22 -1.35 -2.19
CA ALA A 144 16.10 -1.22 -3.36
C ALA A 144 16.90 0.10 -3.42
N ARG A 145 16.47 1.12 -2.66
CA ARG A 145 17.16 2.41 -2.53
C ARG A 145 17.15 2.85 -1.06
N PRO A 146 18.23 2.58 -0.31
CA PRO A 146 18.40 3.10 1.04
C PRO A 146 18.49 4.63 1.02
N ASP A 147 17.89 5.30 2.00
CA ASP A 147 17.93 6.76 2.14
C ASP A 147 17.68 7.20 3.60
N PRO A 148 18.27 8.34 4.06
CA PRO A 148 18.03 8.87 5.41
C PRO A 148 16.57 9.24 5.74
N CYS A 149 15.70 9.46 4.74
CA CYS A 149 14.28 9.73 4.96
C CYS A 149 13.50 8.50 5.45
N LEU A 150 14.06 7.29 5.27
CA LEU A 150 13.42 6.04 5.68
C LEU A 150 13.49 5.87 7.22
N ARG A 151 12.34 5.56 7.82
CA ARG A 151 12.14 5.27 9.24
C ARG A 151 11.63 3.86 9.38
N PHE A 152 12.49 3.01 9.92
CA PHE A 152 12.12 1.62 10.19
C PHE A 152 11.58 1.51 11.60
N TRP A 153 10.33 1.10 11.72
CA TRP A 153 9.69 0.84 13.01
C TRP A 153 9.63 -0.67 13.28
N GLU A 154 9.58 -1.03 14.55
CA GLU A 154 9.63 -2.42 15.03
C GLU A 154 8.45 -2.72 15.94
N GLY A 155 8.19 -4.01 16.17
CA GLY A 155 7.09 -4.47 17.02
C GLY A 155 5.76 -4.54 16.29
N GLU A 156 4.67 -4.45 17.05
CA GLU A 156 3.33 -4.70 16.53
C GLU A 156 2.57 -3.41 16.16
N THR A 157 2.94 -2.27 16.74
CA THR A 157 2.29 -0.98 16.46
C THR A 157 3.27 0.19 16.46
N ALA A 158 2.94 1.23 15.67
CA ALA A 158 3.66 2.51 15.67
C ALA A 158 2.68 3.68 15.44
N ALA A 159 2.64 4.65 16.36
CA ALA A 159 1.87 5.87 16.18
C ALA A 159 2.63 6.84 15.25
N VAL A 160 2.05 7.18 14.09
CA VAL A 160 2.68 8.09 13.11
C VAL A 160 2.08 9.49 13.14
N LEU A 161 0.80 9.59 13.48
CA LEU A 161 0.08 10.83 13.76
C LEU A 161 -0.91 10.60 14.93
N PRO A 162 -1.39 11.63 15.63
CA PRO A 162 -2.33 11.47 16.76
C PRO A 162 -3.56 10.60 16.47
N GLU A 163 -4.06 10.61 15.23
CA GLU A 163 -5.22 9.82 14.81
C GLU A 163 -4.87 8.61 13.95
N VAL A 164 -3.58 8.37 13.66
CA VAL A 164 -3.16 7.30 12.75
C VAL A 164 -2.09 6.43 13.39
N THR A 165 -2.44 5.15 13.59
CA THR A 165 -1.55 4.13 14.13
C THR A 165 -1.33 3.04 13.08
N LEU A 166 -0.08 2.65 12.88
CA LEU A 166 0.30 1.50 12.06
C LEU A 166 0.22 0.23 12.89
N HIS A 167 -0.24 -0.86 12.27
CA HIS A 167 -0.31 -2.18 12.87
C HIS A 167 0.38 -3.19 11.96
N ARG A 168 1.30 -3.98 12.52
CA ARG A 168 1.96 -5.07 11.80
C ARG A 168 0.97 -6.23 11.73
N LEU A 169 0.49 -6.53 10.53
CA LEU A 169 -0.36 -7.70 10.28
C LEU A 169 0.42 -8.89 9.75
N GLY A 170 1.56 -8.73 9.09
CA GLY A 170 2.26 -9.87 8.51
C GLY A 170 1.50 -10.50 7.31
N GLY A 171 1.65 -11.81 7.14
CA GLY A 171 1.03 -12.59 6.04
C GLY A 171 1.67 -12.34 4.68
N HIS A 172 1.21 -11.30 3.97
CA HIS A 172 1.65 -10.98 2.60
C HIS A 172 3.18 -10.69 2.55
N PHE A 173 3.66 -9.92 3.52
CA PHE A 173 5.07 -9.71 3.85
C PHE A 173 5.24 -9.85 5.37
N ALA A 174 6.44 -10.16 5.85
CA ALA A 174 6.69 -10.31 7.29
C ALA A 174 6.38 -9.01 8.05
N GLY A 175 6.69 -7.86 7.44
CA GLY A 175 6.35 -6.53 7.92
C GLY A 175 5.06 -5.95 7.36
N GLY A 176 4.21 -6.75 6.71
CA GLY A 176 2.94 -6.30 6.13
C GLY A 176 2.12 -5.48 7.13
N THR A 177 1.75 -4.26 6.74
CA THR A 177 1.23 -3.23 7.65
C THR A 177 -0.14 -2.74 7.19
N VAL A 178 -1.00 -2.40 8.14
CA VAL A 178 -2.22 -1.62 7.90
C VAL A 178 -2.20 -0.35 8.76
N ALA A 179 -2.83 0.72 8.28
CA ALA A 179 -3.04 1.93 9.06
C ALA A 179 -4.46 1.97 9.60
N HIS A 180 -4.59 2.21 10.91
CA HIS A 180 -5.84 2.52 11.57
C HIS A 180 -5.95 4.04 11.74
N TRP A 181 -6.89 4.64 11.01
CA TRP A 181 -7.20 6.06 11.10
C TRP A 181 -8.48 6.25 11.92
N ARG A 182 -8.36 6.77 13.14
CA ARG A 182 -9.49 6.94 14.07
C ARG A 182 -10.52 7.96 13.61
N GLY A 183 -10.09 9.00 12.90
CA GLY A 183 -10.97 10.06 12.38
C GLY A 183 -11.80 9.66 11.15
N GLY A 184 -11.45 8.55 10.49
CA GLY A 184 -12.13 8.08 9.28
C GLY A 184 -13.59 7.64 9.52
N ALA A 185 -14.34 7.47 8.44
CA ALA A 185 -15.76 7.12 8.47
C ALA A 185 -16.61 8.02 9.39
N GLY A 186 -16.32 9.32 9.40
CA GLY A 186 -16.98 10.29 10.29
C GLY A 186 -16.73 9.99 11.78
N GLY A 187 -15.48 9.68 12.15
CA GLY A 187 -15.07 9.39 13.53
C GLY A 187 -15.36 7.97 14.02
N ARG A 188 -15.90 7.09 13.17
CA ARG A 188 -16.09 5.66 13.50
C ARG A 188 -14.84 4.81 13.24
N GLY A 189 -13.83 5.40 12.61
CA GLY A 189 -12.55 4.80 12.27
C GLY A 189 -12.54 4.14 10.88
N ALA A 190 -11.37 4.14 10.25
CA ALA A 190 -11.11 3.48 8.98
C ALA A 190 -9.82 2.65 9.04
N LEU A 191 -9.79 1.52 8.32
CA LEU A 191 -8.58 0.77 8.02
C LEU A 191 -8.12 1.06 6.59
N LEU A 192 -6.85 1.43 6.44
CA LEU A 192 -6.17 1.51 5.16
C LEU A 192 -5.29 0.27 5.05
N SER A 193 -5.63 -0.60 4.12
CA SER A 193 -5.18 -2.00 4.14
C SER A 193 -4.21 -2.37 3.04
N GLY A 194 -4.00 -1.49 2.06
CA GLY A 194 -3.32 -1.87 0.82
C GLY A 194 -4.05 -3.07 0.19
N ASP A 195 -3.30 -4.12 -0.13
CA ASP A 195 -3.84 -5.44 -0.48
C ASP A 195 -3.58 -6.50 0.60
N ILE A 196 -3.02 -6.14 1.76
CA ILE A 196 -2.82 -7.05 2.91
C ILE A 196 -4.17 -7.67 3.31
N LEU A 197 -5.23 -6.85 3.27
CA LEU A 197 -6.62 -7.27 3.34
C LEU A 197 -7.34 -6.76 2.07
N GLN A 198 -7.17 -7.47 0.96
CA GLN A 198 -7.69 -7.03 -0.35
C GLN A 198 -9.22 -6.94 -0.34
N VAL A 199 -9.77 -5.72 -0.40
CA VAL A 199 -11.20 -5.54 -0.67
C VAL A 199 -11.51 -6.10 -2.06
N LEU A 200 -12.52 -6.95 -2.17
CA LEU A 200 -12.93 -7.57 -3.43
C LEU A 200 -13.85 -6.64 -4.24
N PRO A 201 -14.03 -6.88 -5.55
CA PRO A 201 -14.83 -6.02 -6.42
C PRO A 201 -16.29 -5.85 -6.00
N ASP A 202 -16.85 -6.82 -5.27
CA ASP A 202 -18.22 -6.74 -4.76
C ASP A 202 -18.39 -5.76 -3.60
N ARG A 203 -17.27 -5.23 -3.06
CA ARG A 203 -17.22 -4.30 -1.92
C ARG A 203 -17.96 -4.82 -0.69
N ARG A 204 -18.03 -6.14 -0.59
CA ARG A 204 -18.66 -6.88 0.50
C ARG A 204 -17.74 -7.92 1.07
N HIS A 205 -16.68 -8.30 0.37
CA HIS A 205 -15.77 -9.29 0.87
C HIS A 205 -14.32 -8.85 0.78
N LEU A 206 -13.50 -9.55 1.54
CA LEU A 206 -12.05 -9.42 1.55
C LEU A 206 -11.46 -10.74 1.04
N GLY A 207 -10.32 -10.64 0.34
CA GLY A 207 -9.48 -11.76 -0.04
C GLY A 207 -8.22 -11.78 0.82
N PHE A 208 -7.55 -12.94 0.87
CA PHE A 208 -6.32 -13.14 1.64
C PHE A 208 -5.35 -13.99 0.83
N MET A 209 -4.25 -13.39 0.38
CA MET A 209 -3.24 -14.08 -0.42
C MET A 209 -1.84 -13.71 0.06
N ARG A 210 -0.95 -14.70 0.01
CA ARG A 210 0.49 -14.45 0.04
C ARG A 210 0.91 -13.77 -1.25
N SER A 211 0.37 -14.19 -2.39
CA SER A 211 0.61 -13.60 -3.70
C SER A 211 -0.72 -13.50 -4.47
N TYR A 212 -1.22 -12.28 -4.70
CA TYR A 212 -2.33 -12.09 -5.63
C TYR A 212 -1.92 -12.34 -7.09
N PRO A 213 -0.75 -11.87 -7.56
CA PRO A 213 -0.32 -12.10 -8.94
C PRO A 213 -0.16 -13.59 -9.30
N CYS A 214 0.32 -14.40 -8.35
CA CYS A 214 0.58 -15.83 -8.55
C CYS A 214 -0.44 -16.74 -7.86
N LEU A 215 -1.52 -16.18 -7.30
CA LEU A 215 -2.61 -16.91 -6.65
C LEU A 215 -2.16 -17.85 -5.52
N ILE A 216 -1.20 -17.42 -4.72
CA ILE A 216 -0.69 -18.20 -3.57
C ILE A 216 -1.51 -17.82 -2.33
N PRO A 217 -2.28 -18.76 -1.75
CA PRO A 217 -3.10 -18.49 -0.56
C PRO A 217 -2.26 -18.29 0.70
N LEU A 218 -2.85 -17.62 1.71
CA LEU A 218 -2.32 -17.64 3.07
C LEU A 218 -2.81 -18.90 3.83
N PRO A 219 -2.06 -19.39 4.82
CA PRO A 219 -2.58 -20.43 5.70
C PRO A 219 -3.84 -19.93 6.45
N PRO A 220 -4.89 -20.76 6.65
CA PRO A 220 -6.10 -20.36 7.36
C PRO A 220 -5.83 -19.78 8.76
N ALA A 221 -4.90 -20.36 9.52
CA ALA A 221 -4.51 -19.87 10.83
C ALA A 221 -3.94 -18.43 10.80
N GLU A 222 -3.22 -18.08 9.73
CA GLU A 222 -2.68 -16.73 9.56
C GLU A 222 -3.80 -15.73 9.24
N VAL A 223 -4.76 -16.13 8.40
CA VAL A 223 -5.95 -15.31 8.11
C VAL A 223 -6.80 -15.08 9.36
N GLU A 224 -6.99 -16.10 10.19
CA GLU A 224 -7.71 -15.96 11.47
C GLU A 224 -6.99 -14.99 12.41
N ARG A 225 -5.66 -15.10 12.53
CA ARG A 225 -4.85 -14.20 13.36
C ARG A 225 -4.94 -12.75 12.89
N MET A 226 -4.75 -12.51 11.59
CA MET A 226 -4.88 -11.18 10.98
C MET A 226 -6.29 -10.60 11.19
N ALA A 227 -7.32 -11.41 10.98
CA ALA A 227 -8.70 -10.99 11.15
C ALA A 227 -9.00 -10.64 12.61
N ALA A 228 -8.60 -11.48 13.57
CA ALA A 228 -8.79 -11.23 15.00
C ALA A 228 -8.12 -9.93 15.46
N GLN A 229 -6.89 -9.67 15.00
CA GLN A 229 -6.16 -8.44 15.31
C GLN A 229 -6.92 -7.20 14.83
N CYS A 230 -7.37 -7.18 13.57
CA CYS A 230 -8.15 -6.06 13.03
C CYS A 230 -9.54 -5.95 13.67
N LEU A 231 -10.21 -7.05 13.99
CA LEU A 231 -11.51 -7.04 14.66
C LEU A 231 -11.43 -6.47 16.08
N GLY A 232 -10.26 -6.49 16.73
CA GLY A 232 -10.02 -5.83 18.01
C GLY A 232 -9.97 -4.29 17.92
N LEU A 233 -9.84 -3.71 16.73
CA LEU A 233 -9.72 -2.26 16.54
C LEU A 233 -11.11 -1.59 16.33
N PRO A 234 -11.29 -0.31 16.71
CA PRO A 234 -12.51 0.45 16.45
C PRO A 234 -12.47 1.11 15.06
N TRP A 235 -13.12 0.49 14.07
CA TRP A 235 -13.24 1.00 12.71
C TRP A 235 -14.53 0.52 12.04
N GLU A 236 -14.97 1.25 11.02
CA GLU A 236 -16.18 0.99 10.24
C GLU A 236 -15.88 0.76 8.76
N ALA A 237 -15.01 1.59 8.19
CA ALA A 237 -14.67 1.56 6.77
C ALA A 237 -13.30 0.91 6.52
N ILE A 238 -13.13 0.28 5.36
CA ILE A 238 -11.83 -0.23 4.90
C ILE A 238 -11.58 0.19 3.45
N TYR A 239 -10.36 0.65 3.20
CA TYR A 239 -9.89 1.12 1.91
C TYR A 239 -8.68 0.31 1.47
N GLY A 240 -8.75 -0.25 0.26
CA GLY A 240 -7.69 -1.04 -0.35
C GLY A 240 -6.87 -0.27 -1.40
N ALA A 241 -5.87 -0.95 -1.97
CA ALA A 241 -4.86 -0.39 -2.87
C ALA A 241 -5.32 -0.07 -4.29
N PHE A 242 -6.52 -0.47 -4.72
CA PHE A 242 -6.97 -0.32 -6.12
C PHE A 242 -8.28 0.46 -6.24
N HIS A 243 -8.54 0.96 -7.45
CA HIS A 243 -9.77 1.67 -7.77
C HIS A 243 -11.02 0.85 -7.40
N GLU A 244 -11.99 1.50 -6.74
CA GLU A 244 -13.24 0.88 -6.29
C GLU A 244 -13.07 -0.37 -5.40
N ARG A 245 -12.00 -0.40 -4.60
CA ARG A 245 -11.75 -1.40 -3.55
C ARG A 245 -11.90 -0.76 -2.19
N GLU A 246 -13.14 -0.42 -1.83
CA GLU A 246 -13.46 0.10 -0.51
C GLU A 246 -14.84 -0.36 -0.01
N ILE A 247 -14.93 -0.66 1.29
CA ILE A 247 -16.15 -1.00 2.01
C ILE A 247 -16.39 0.11 3.03
N THR A 248 -17.35 1.00 2.78
CA THR A 248 -17.55 2.24 3.55
C THR A 248 -18.48 2.06 4.76
N VAL A 249 -19.20 0.94 4.82
CA VAL A 249 -20.12 0.58 5.91
C VAL A 249 -20.03 -0.93 6.16
N GLY A 250 -19.98 -1.35 7.42
CA GLY A 250 -19.96 -2.76 7.83
C GLY A 250 -18.64 -3.48 7.53
N GLY A 251 -17.52 -2.75 7.52
CA GLY A 251 -16.20 -3.31 7.20
C GLY A 251 -15.76 -4.42 8.16
N LYS A 252 -16.00 -4.29 9.47
CA LYS A 252 -15.69 -5.36 10.44
C LYS A 252 -16.49 -6.63 10.18
N ALA A 253 -17.79 -6.48 9.90
CA ALA A 253 -18.62 -7.61 9.50
C ALA A 253 -18.11 -8.24 8.19
N ALA A 254 -17.53 -7.44 7.28
CA ALA A 254 -16.92 -7.90 6.04
C ALA A 254 -15.69 -8.75 6.27
N LEU A 255 -14.82 -8.32 7.18
CA LEU A 255 -13.64 -9.07 7.57
C LEU A 255 -14.03 -10.41 8.20
N ALA A 256 -14.93 -10.40 9.19
CA ALA A 256 -15.35 -11.61 9.88
C ALA A 256 -15.96 -12.65 8.92
N ARG A 257 -16.92 -12.24 8.08
CA ARG A 257 -17.54 -13.16 7.10
C ARG A 257 -16.55 -13.68 6.07
N SER A 258 -15.61 -12.84 5.63
CA SER A 258 -14.64 -13.21 4.60
C SER A 258 -13.61 -14.20 5.14
N ALA A 259 -13.12 -13.99 6.36
CA ALA A 259 -12.19 -14.92 7.02
C ALA A 259 -12.84 -16.28 7.26
N ALA A 260 -14.08 -16.29 7.78
CA ALA A 260 -14.85 -17.53 7.96
C ALA A 260 -15.09 -18.28 6.65
N ARG A 261 -15.49 -17.55 5.59
CA ARG A 261 -15.68 -18.11 4.24
C ARG A 261 -14.37 -18.68 3.68
N TYR A 262 -13.27 -17.93 3.80
CA TYR A 262 -11.95 -18.36 3.33
C TYR A 262 -11.54 -19.68 3.96
N ARG A 263 -11.58 -19.75 5.29
CA ARG A 263 -11.24 -20.96 6.03
C ARG A 263 -12.10 -22.15 5.63
N ALA A 264 -13.42 -21.96 5.51
CA ALA A 264 -14.33 -23.04 5.16
C ALA A 264 -13.95 -23.72 3.83
N TRP A 265 -13.57 -22.93 2.82
CA TRP A 265 -13.18 -23.44 1.49
C TRP A 265 -11.75 -24.00 1.42
N VAL A 266 -10.81 -23.48 2.21
CA VAL A 266 -9.43 -23.98 2.22
C VAL A 266 -9.33 -25.30 3.00
N GLU A 267 -10.12 -25.47 4.07
CA GLU A 267 -10.09 -26.70 4.88
C GLU A 267 -10.86 -27.85 4.23
N ARG A 268 -11.94 -27.56 3.49
CA ARG A 268 -12.75 -28.57 2.81
C ARG A 268 -13.53 -27.99 1.65
N MET A 269 -13.90 -28.86 0.71
CA MET A 269 -14.91 -28.52 -0.30
C MET A 269 -16.26 -28.32 0.42
N VAL A 270 -16.78 -27.10 0.39
CA VAL A 270 -18.12 -26.78 0.90
C VAL A 270 -19.13 -27.13 -0.19
N ALA A 271 -20.30 -27.63 0.20
CA ALA A 271 -21.39 -27.83 -0.76
C ALA A 271 -21.77 -26.47 -1.40
N PRO A 272 -22.06 -26.44 -2.72
CA PRO A 272 -22.41 -25.20 -3.42
C PRO A 272 -23.67 -24.52 -2.86
#